data_AF-A0A938BVB9-F1
#
_entry.id   AF-A0A938BVB9-F1
#
_cell.length_a   1.000
_cell.length_b   1.000
_cell.length_c   1.000
_cell.angle_alpha   90.00
_cell.angle_beta   90.00
_cell.angle_gamma   90.00
#
_symmetry.space_group_name_H-M   'P 1'
#
loop_
_entity.id
_entity.type
_entity.pdbx_description
1 polymer ?
#
loop_
_entity_poly.entity_id
_entity_poly.type
_entity_poly.pdbx_seq_one_letter_code
_entity_poly.pdbx_strand_id
1 'polypeptide(L)' 'MNAPTAGFIGKAVLRREDHRFLTGNGQYTDDIVHQGQTYAVFVRSPHAHAKLLKVDTEAARAAAG' A
#
# COMPACT_ATOMS: atom_id res chain seq x y z
N MET A 1 -6.63 -38.83 -32.01
CA MET A 1 -5.30 -38.35 -31.58
C MET A 1 -5.48 -36.93 -31.06
N ASN A 2 -5.50 -36.73 -29.75
CA ASN A 2 -5.60 -35.38 -29.18
C ASN A 2 -4.19 -34.80 -29.11
N ALA A 3 -3.93 -33.72 -29.86
CA ALA A 3 -2.69 -32.98 -29.74
C ALA A 3 -2.51 -32.50 -28.30
N PRO A 4 -1.30 -32.57 -27.71
CA PRO A 4 -1.07 -32.01 -26.38
C PRO A 4 -1.35 -30.51 -26.46
N THR A 5 -2.29 -30.02 -25.64
CA THR A 5 -2.52 -28.60 -25.46
C THR A 5 -1.16 -27.96 -25.19
N ALA A 6 -0.65 -27.17 -26.12
CA ALA A 6 0.71 -26.68 -26.04
C ALA A 6 0.88 -25.82 -24.78
N GLY A 7 1.44 -26.41 -23.73
CA GLY A 7 1.58 -25.77 -22.42
C GLY A 7 2.39 -24.48 -22.48
N PHE A 8 2.21 -23.64 -21.47
CA PHE A 8 2.93 -22.35 -21.34
C PHE A 8 4.34 -22.51 -20.75
N ILE A 9 4.71 -23.71 -20.30
CA ILE A 9 6.01 -23.99 -19.68
C ILE A 9 7.13 -23.83 -20.72
N GLY A 10 8.13 -23.01 -20.39
CA GLY A 10 9.31 -22.76 -21.24
C GLY A 10 9.13 -21.69 -22.33
N LYS A 11 7.96 -21.06 -22.43
CA LYS A 11 7.69 -19.99 -23.40
C LYS A 11 7.86 -18.60 -22.77
N ALA A 12 8.43 -17.66 -23.52
CA ALA A 12 8.43 -16.24 -23.15
C ALA A 12 7.06 -15.61 -23.45
N VAL A 13 6.15 -15.68 -22.47
CA VAL A 13 4.79 -15.13 -22.56
C VAL A 13 4.76 -13.73 -21.97
N LEU A 14 3.97 -12.83 -22.56
CA LEU A 14 3.71 -11.51 -22.00
C LEU A 14 3.05 -11.64 -20.62
N ARG A 15 3.41 -10.75 -19.68
CA ARG A 15 2.85 -10.79 -18.33
C ARG A 15 1.39 -10.36 -18.38
N ARG A 16 0.55 -11.11 -17.68
CA ARG A 16 -0.88 -10.77 -17.57
C ARG A 16 -1.09 -9.48 -16.79
N GLU A 17 -0.24 -9.24 -15.81
CA GLU A 17 -0.33 -8.14 -14.86
C GLU A 17 0.03 -6.80 -15.51
N ASP A 18 0.80 -6.80 -16.61
CA ASP A 18 1.23 -5.58 -17.31
C ASP A 18 0.05 -4.71 -17.71
N HIS A 19 -1.05 -5.31 -18.17
CA HIS A 19 -2.23 -4.54 -18.56
C HIS A 19 -2.71 -3.65 -17.41
N ARG A 20 -2.91 -4.20 -16.20
CA ARG A 20 -3.42 -3.41 -15.08
C ARG A 20 -2.38 -2.44 -14.52
N PHE A 21 -1.10 -2.84 -14.49
CA PHE A 21 -0.05 -1.97 -13.94
C PHE A 21 0.28 -0.80 -14.86
N LEU A 22 0.35 -1.02 -16.18
CA LEU A 22 0.68 0.03 -17.15
C LEU A 22 -0.48 0.99 -17.41
N THR A 23 -1.72 0.59 -17.11
CA THR A 23 -2.91 1.44 -17.31
C THR A 23 -3.36 2.16 -16.03
N GLY A 24 -2.62 2.03 -14.92
CA GLY A 24 -3.01 2.61 -13.64
C GLY A 24 -4.20 1.91 -12.96
N ASN A 25 -4.61 0.75 -13.48
CA ASN A 25 -5.67 -0.09 -12.91
C ASN A 25 -5.13 -1.13 -11.91
N GLY A 26 -3.87 -0.99 -11.48
CA GLY A 26 -3.36 -1.69 -10.32
C GLY A 26 -4.10 -1.21 -9.07
N GLN A 27 -4.31 -2.09 -8.10
CA GLN A 27 -4.84 -1.71 -6.80
C GLN A 27 -3.84 -2.18 -5.75
N TYR A 28 -3.23 -1.22 -5.07
CA TYR A 28 -2.34 -1.38 -3.95
C TYR A 28 -3.06 -0.98 -2.67
N THR A 29 -2.41 -1.15 -1.52
CA THR A 29 -3.05 -0.93 -0.21
C THR A 29 -3.56 0.50 -0.01
N ASP A 30 -2.87 1.50 -0.58
CA ASP A 30 -3.23 2.92 -0.45
C ASP A 30 -4.32 3.36 -1.44
N ASP A 31 -4.60 2.56 -2.47
CA ASP A 31 -5.66 2.83 -3.45
C ASP A 31 -7.05 2.38 -2.95
N ILE A 32 -7.09 1.66 -1.83
CA ILE A 32 -8.32 1.10 -1.28
C ILE A 32 -9.07 2.22 -0.54
N VAL A 33 -10.34 2.43 -0.91
CA VAL A 33 -11.21 3.43 -0.30
C VAL A 33 -12.44 2.76 0.31
N HIS A 34 -12.63 2.98 1.61
CA HIS A 34 -13.83 2.59 2.37
C HIS A 34 -14.59 3.81 2.86
N GLN A 35 -15.91 3.68 3.00
CA GLN A 35 -16.74 4.73 3.56
C GLN A 35 -16.33 5.02 5.01
N GLY A 36 -16.06 6.30 5.30
CA GLY A 36 -15.68 6.74 6.65
C GLY A 36 -14.25 6.38 7.06
N GLN A 37 -13.38 5.96 6.13
CA GLN A 37 -11.97 5.73 6.45
C GLN A 37 -11.26 7.01 6.90
N THR A 38 -10.36 6.87 7.88
CA THR A 38 -9.53 7.97 8.41
C THR A 38 -8.07 7.68 8.16
N TYR A 39 -7.24 8.73 8.15
CA TYR A 39 -5.80 8.62 7.98
C TYR A 39 -5.09 8.76 9.34
N ALA A 40 -4.00 8.01 9.52
CA ALA A 40 -3.18 8.07 10.70
C ALA A 40 -1.75 8.50 10.35
N VAL A 41 -1.14 9.30 11.23
CA VAL A 41 0.27 9.68 11.16
C VAL A 41 0.91 9.49 12.52
N PHE A 42 2.18 9.08 12.53
CA PHE A 42 2.95 8.86 13.74
C PHE A 42 4.00 9.95 13.92
N VAL A 43 3.99 10.60 15.09
CA VAL A 43 5.14 11.39 15.56
C VAL A 43 6.20 10.41 16.08
N ARG A 44 7.41 10.48 15.54
CA ARG A 44 8.52 9.58 15.89
C ARG A 44 9.54 10.29 16.78
N SER A 45 10.24 9.52 17.60
CA SER A 45 11.31 10.05 18.44
C SER A 45 12.45 10.62 17.58
N PRO A 46 12.91 11.85 17.85
CA PRO A 46 14.15 12.37 17.25
C PRO A 46 15.40 11.86 17.98
N HIS A 47 15.24 11.18 19.12
CA HIS A 47 16.34 10.65 19.94
C HIS A 47 16.43 9.13 19.79
N ALA A 48 17.66 8.62 19.60
CA ALA A 48 17.93 7.19 19.51
C ALA A 48 17.75 6.47 20.85
N HIS A 49 18.08 7.14 21.96
CA HIS A 49 17.87 6.64 23.33
C HIS A 49 17.57 7.81 24.27
N ALA A 50 16.38 7.81 24.86
CA ALA A 50 15.95 8.82 25.81
C ALA A 50 14.80 8.27 26.66
N LYS A 51 14.60 8.84 27.86
CA LYS A 51 13.38 8.62 28.64
C LYS A 51 12.30 9.57 28.13
N LEU A 52 11.13 9.04 27.78
CA LEU A 52 9.97 9.86 27.42
C LEU A 52 9.35 10.45 28.68
N LEU A 53 9.50 11.77 28.87
CA LEU A 53 8.98 12.45 30.06
C LEU A 53 7.54 12.95 29.88
N LYS A 54 7.22 13.52 28.72
CA LYS A 54 5.91 14.09 28.39
C LYS A 54 5.68 14.03 26.87
N VAL A 55 4.43 13.89 26.47
CA VAL A 55 3.94 14.17 25.12
C VAL A 55 2.80 15.17 25.25
N ASP A 56 2.88 16.28 24.54
CA ASP A 56 1.81 17.27 24.47
C ASP A 56 1.04 17.10 23.15
N THR A 57 -0.27 16.84 23.23
CA THR A 57 -1.12 16.55 22.08
C THR A 57 -2.24 17.57 21.88
N GLU A 58 -2.29 18.63 22.68
CA GLU A 58 -3.43 19.58 22.68
C GLU A 58 -3.59 20.26 21.33
N ALA A 59 -2.49 20.75 20.74
CA ALA A 59 -2.53 21.39 19.42
C ALA A 59 -3.00 20.42 18.32
N ALA A 60 -2.60 19.14 18.38
CA ALA A 60 -3.02 18.13 17.42
C ALA A 60 -4.51 17.78 17.58
N ARG A 61 -5.03 17.75 18.81
CA ARG A 61 -6.45 17.50 19.09
C ARG A 61 -7.34 18.68 18.66
N ALA A 62 -6.84 19.91 18.76
CA ALA A 62 -7.59 21.11 18.41
C ALA A 62 -7.58 21.42 16.89
N ALA A 63 -6.71 20.74 16.12
CA ALA A 63 -6.65 20.90 14.68
C ALA A 63 -7.92 20.36 14.00
N ALA A 64 -8.27 20.93 12.85
CA ALA A 64 -9.34 20.40 12.03
C ALA A 64 -8.95 19.02 11.47
N GLY A 65 -9.89 18.07 11.54
CA GLY A 65 -9.79 16.74 10.93
C GLY A 65 -10.31 16.71 9.50
#